data_AF-U1P3B1-F1
#
_entry.id   AF-U1P3B1-F1
#
_cell.length_a   1.000
_cell.length_b   1.000
_cell.length_c   1.000
_cell.angle_alpha   90.00
_cell.angle_beta   90.00
_cell.angle_gamma   90.00
#
_symmetry.space_group_name_H-M   'P 1'
#
loop_
_entity.id
_entity.type
_entity.pdbx_description
1 polymer ?
#
loop_
_entity_poly.entity_id
_entity_poly.type
_entity_poly.pdbx_seq_one_letter_code
_entity_poly.pdbx_strand_id
1 'polypeptide(L)' 'MSETDADTIDRKVTRVEEIIETLEAGEVSLGEAKSLRDEGKALLGELEGDLDLGDGEIIERE' A
#
# COMPACT_ATOMS: atom_id res chain seq x y z
N MET A 1 7.05 11.73 -17.73
CA MET A 1 6.58 12.32 -16.46
C MET A 1 7.18 11.46 -15.36
N SER A 2 7.92 12.05 -14.43
CA SER A 2 8.46 11.29 -13.29
C SER A 2 7.30 11.04 -12.32
N GLU A 3 7.18 9.81 -11.85
CA GLU A 3 6.26 9.45 -10.77
C GLU A 3 6.68 10.16 -9.49
N THR A 4 5.72 10.74 -8.76
CA THR A 4 5.97 11.34 -7.43
C THR A 4 5.75 10.27 -6.37
N ASP A 5 6.44 10.36 -5.23
CA ASP A 5 6.22 9.44 -4.10
C ASP A 5 4.73 9.37 -3.67
N ALA A 6 4.02 10.50 -3.77
CA ALA A 6 2.57 10.55 -3.53
C ALA A 6 1.75 9.73 -4.53
N ASP A 7 2.11 9.73 -5.82
CA ASP A 7 1.45 8.90 -6.85
C ASP A 7 1.70 7.40 -6.60
N THR A 8 2.88 7.05 -6.08
CA THR A 8 3.24 5.66 -5.73
C THR A 8 2.43 5.17 -4.53
N ILE A 9 2.36 5.98 -3.47
CA ILE A 9 1.60 5.69 -2.25
C ILE A 9 0.10 5.51 -2.58
N ASP A 10 -0.47 6.44 -3.35
CA ASP A 10 -1.89 6.39 -3.75
C ASP A 10 -2.26 5.10 -4.50
N ARG A 11 -1.39 4.66 -5.42
CA ARG A 11 -1.59 3.40 -6.13
C ARG A 11 -1.48 2.18 -5.23
N LYS A 12 -0.54 2.16 -4.28
CA LYS A 12 -0.40 1.07 -3.31
C LYS A 12 -1.65 0.97 -2.43
N VAL A 13 -2.15 2.10 -1.93
CA VAL A 13 -3.40 2.16 -1.14
C VAL A 13 -4.58 1.66 -1.97
N THR A 14 -4.78 2.20 -3.17
CA THR A 14 -5.86 1.78 -4.09
C THR A 14 -5.81 0.27 -4.32
N ARG A 15 -4.62 -0.29 -4.55
CA ARG A 15 -4.47 -1.74 -4.77
C ARG A 15 -4.81 -2.57 -3.54
N VAL A 16 -4.45 -2.11 -2.34
CA VAL A 16 -4.82 -2.77 -1.09
C VAL A 16 -6.35 -2.77 -0.90
N GLU A 17 -7.02 -1.67 -1.23
CA GLU A 17 -8.49 -1.57 -1.16
C GLU A 17 -9.16 -2.56 -2.13
N GLU A 18 -8.72 -2.64 -3.39
CA GLU A 18 -9.22 -3.62 -4.36
C GLU A 18 -9.07 -5.07 -3.88
N ILE A 19 -7.94 -5.39 -3.23
CA ILE A 19 -7.68 -6.70 -2.65
C ILE A 19 -8.69 -7.00 -1.53
N ILE A 20 -8.94 -6.03 -0.64
CA ILE A 20 -9.91 -6.18 0.45
C ILE A 20 -11.30 -6.44 -0.12
N GLU A 21 -11.76 -5.62 -1.06
CA GLU A 21 -13.07 -5.77 -1.69
C GLU A 21 -13.22 -7.14 -2.36
N THR A 22 -12.19 -7.60 -3.08
CA THR A 22 -12.19 -8.91 -3.74
C THR A 22 -12.27 -10.06 -2.72
N LEU A 23 -11.53 -9.96 -1.61
CA LEU A 23 -11.54 -10.97 -0.56
C LEU A 23 -12.88 -10.99 0.22
N GLU A 24 -13.49 -9.82 0.43
CA GLU A 24 -14.79 -9.67 1.10
C GLU A 24 -15.96 -10.19 0.26
N ALA A 25 -15.91 -9.99 -1.06
CA ALA A 25 -16.88 -10.56 -1.99
C ALA A 25 -16.91 -12.10 -1.92
N GLY A 26 -15.77 -12.73 -1.62
CA GLY A 26 -15.66 -14.18 -1.44
C GLY A 26 -15.79 -14.98 -2.74
N GLU A 27 -15.78 -14.31 -3.90
CA GLU A 27 -15.90 -14.91 -5.23
C GLU A 27 -14.55 -15.39 -5.80
N VAL A 28 -13.60 -15.74 -4.93
CA VAL A 28 -12.26 -16.22 -5.30
C VAL A 28 -11.94 -17.57 -4.67
N SER A 29 -11.09 -18.36 -5.33
CA SER A 29 -10.64 -19.62 -4.75
C SER A 29 -9.73 -19.40 -3.54
N LEU A 30 -9.57 -20.43 -2.69
CA LEU A 30 -8.64 -20.36 -1.55
C LEU A 30 -7.19 -20.06 -1.98
N GLY A 31 -6.77 -20.54 -3.15
CA GLY A 31 -5.44 -20.28 -3.69
C GLY A 31 -5.27 -18.80 -4.03
N GLU A 32 -6.23 -18.25 -4.77
CA GLU A 32 -6.26 -16.82 -5.12
C GLU A 32 -6.37 -15.94 -3.88
N ALA A 33 -7.22 -16.30 -2.92
CA ALA A 33 -7.36 -15.57 -1.66
C ALA A 33 -6.06 -15.54 -0.85
N LYS A 34 -5.24 -16.60 -0.90
CA LYS A 34 -3.91 -16.61 -0.27
C LYS A 34 -2.94 -15.69 -1.00
N SER A 35 -2.88 -15.77 -2.33
CA SER A 35 -2.04 -14.89 -3.14
C SER A 35 -2.37 -13.41 -2.93
N LEU A 36 -3.66 -13.04 -2.95
CA LEU A 36 -4.11 -11.67 -2.71
C LEU A 36 -3.77 -11.20 -1.28
N ARG A 37 -3.92 -12.07 -0.28
CA ARG A 37 -3.50 -11.75 1.10
C ARG A 37 -1.99 -11.51 1.20
N ASP A 38 -1.19 -12.32 0.53
CA ASP A 38 0.28 -12.18 0.55
C ASP A 38 0.71 -10.91 -0.18
N GLU A 39 0.07 -10.58 -1.31
CA GLU A 39 0.24 -9.31 -2.02
C GLU A 39 -0.12 -8.11 -1.14
N GLY A 40 -1.31 -8.12 -0.52
CA GLY A 40 -1.75 -7.04 0.36
C GLY A 40 -0.81 -6.82 1.54
N LYS A 41 -0.26 -7.90 2.13
CA LYS A 41 0.75 -7.79 3.19
C LYS A 41 2.06 -7.17 2.72
N ALA A 42 2.52 -7.52 1.52
CA ALA A 42 3.73 -6.93 0.95
C ALA A 42 3.52 -5.43 0.71
N LEU A 43 2.40 -5.05 0.10
CA LEU A 43 2.03 -3.65 -0.15
C LEU A 43 1.96 -2.83 1.14
N LEU A 44 1.38 -3.38 2.21
CA LEU A 44 1.32 -2.71 3.50
C LEU A 44 2.72 -2.47 4.10
N GLY A 45 3.62 -3.45 4.01
CA GLY A 45 5.00 -3.29 4.49
C GLY A 45 5.79 -2.27 3.67
N GLU A 46 5.55 -2.20 2.36
CA GLU A 46 6.12 -1.14 1.52
C GLU A 46 5.54 0.24 1.87
N LEU A 47 4.23 0.32 2.13
CA LEU A 47 3.58 1.58 2.52
C LEU A 47 4.11 2.08 3.87
N GLU A 48 4.30 1.18 4.83
CA GLU A 48 4.94 1.50 6.11
C GLU A 48 6.34 2.07 5.89
N GLY A 49 7.14 1.49 4.99
CA GLY A 49 8.47 2.01 4.65
C GLY A 49 8.44 3.36 3.94
N ASP A 50 7.49 3.59 3.03
CA ASP A 50 7.34 4.87 2.31
C ASP A 50 6.87 6.00 3.25
N LEU A 51 6.07 5.67 4.27
CA LEU A 51 5.54 6.62 5.25
C LEU A 51 6.46 6.83 6.46
N ASP A 52 7.40 5.91 6.70
CA ASP A 52 8.43 6.05 7.72
C ASP A 52 9.50 7.05 7.26
N LEU A 53 9.17 8.34 7.43
CA LEU A 53 10.08 9.46 7.16
C LEU A 53 11.15 9.64 8.26
N GLY A 54 11.23 8.72 9.23
CA GLY A 54 12.10 8.80 10.40
C GLY A 54 11.68 9.89 11.41
N ASP A 55 12.58 10.24 12.32
CA ASP A 55 12.44 11.42 13.18
C ASP A 55 12.59 12.67 12.30
N GLY A 56 11.47 13.14 11.73
CA GLY A 56 11.44 14.32 10.88
C GLY A 56 12.11 15.52 11.58
N GLU A 57 13.13 16.10 10.93
CA GLU A 57 13.78 17.31 11.42
C GLU A 57 12.89 18.52 11.11
N ILE A 58 12.41 19.20 12.16
CA ILE A 58 11.70 20.47 12.01
C ILE A 58 12.74 21.55 11.68
N ILE A 59 12.71 22.04 10.45
CA ILE A 59 13.52 23.18 10.00
C ILE A 59 12.68 24.46 10.07
N GLU A 60 13.08 25.38 10.96
CA GLU A 60 12.56 26.75 10.97
C GLU A 60 12.99 27.46 9.68
N ARG A 61 12.05 28.14 9.02
CA ARG A 61 12.33 29.01 7.86
C ARG A 61 12.37 30.47 8.33
N GLU A 62 13.44 31.18 7.96
CA GLU A 62 13.64 32.62 8.19
C GLU A 62 12.60 33.50 7.48
#